data_AF-A0A5D8YQA2-F1
#
_entry.id   AF-A0A5D8YQA2-F1
#
_cell.length_a   1.000
_cell.length_b   1.000
_cell.length_c   1.000
_cell.angle_alpha   90.00
_cell.angle_beta   90.00
_cell.angle_gamma   90.00
#
_symmetry.space_group_name_H-M   'P 1'
#
loop_
_entity.id
_entity.type
_entity.pdbx_description
1 polymer ?
#
loop_
_entity_poly.entity_id
_entity_poly.type
_entity_poly.pdbx_seq_one_letter_code
_entity_poly.pdbx_strand_id
1 'polypeptide(L)' 'MAEVKQTIIDYLTEELTINSAALKNYDNGDDPIKQRDTNPEIQKMREIEAIKLRDRIHELTRHIAVIKRMIV' A
#
# COMPACT_ATOMS: atom_id res chain seq x y z
N MET A 1 -2.04 -20.46 -19.14
CA MET A 1 -2.67 -19.12 -19.11
C MET A 1 -3.37 -18.84 -17.78
N ALA A 2 -4.21 -19.75 -17.28
CA ALA A 2 -4.83 -19.62 -15.96
C ALA A 2 -3.80 -19.60 -14.81
N GLU A 3 -2.78 -20.46 -14.85
CA GLU A 3 -1.70 -20.49 -13.84
C GLU A 3 -0.90 -19.19 -13.79
N VAL A 4 -0.37 -18.73 -14.93
CA VAL A 4 0.39 -17.45 -15.01
C VAL A 4 -0.45 -16.29 -14.48
N LYS A 5 -1.75 -16.26 -14.79
CA LYS A 5 -2.67 -15.26 -14.26
C LYS A 5 -2.78 -15.34 -12.74
N GLN A 6 -2.96 -16.54 -12.19
CA GLN A 6 -3.08 -16.71 -10.74
C GLN A 6 -1.79 -16.27 -10.04
N THR A 7 -0.62 -16.63 -10.57
CA THR A 7 0.68 -16.18 -10.07
C THR A 7 0.79 -14.65 -10.04
N ILE A 8 0.31 -13.95 -11.08
CA ILE A 8 0.31 -12.48 -11.10
C ILE A 8 -0.64 -11.92 -10.04
N ILE A 9 -1.84 -12.49 -9.88
CA ILE A 9 -2.78 -12.05 -8.85
C ILE A 9 -2.20 -12.27 -7.45
N ASP A 10 -1.56 -13.40 -7.21
CA ASP A 10 -0.96 -13.74 -5.92
C ASP A 10 0.16 -12.76 -5.58
N TYR A 11 1.07 -12.50 -6.54
CA TYR A 11 2.11 -11.50 -6.39
C TYR A 11 1.56 -10.10 -6.08
N LEU A 12 0.57 -9.63 -6.86
CA LEU A 12 -0.03 -8.31 -6.62
C LEU A 12 -0.78 -8.23 -5.27
N THR A 13 -1.31 -9.35 -4.79
CA THR A 13 -1.99 -9.44 -3.48
C THR A 13 -0.99 -9.43 -2.33
N GLU A 14 0.17 -10.07 -2.50
CA GLU A 14 1.29 -9.99 -1.57
C GLU A 14 1.78 -8.54 -1.45
N GLU A 15 2.06 -7.88 -2.59
CA GLU A 15 2.45 -6.47 -2.62
C GLU A 15 1.41 -5.56 -1.95
N LEU A 16 0.12 -5.80 -2.22
CA LEU A 16 -0.98 -5.07 -1.58
C LEU A 16 -0.95 -5.23 -0.06
N THR A 17 -0.69 -6.45 0.42
CA THR A 17 -0.61 -6.78 1.85
C THR A 17 0.56 -6.07 2.52
N ILE A 18 1.74 -6.10 1.89
CA ILE A 18 2.96 -5.42 2.37
C ILE A 18 2.71 -3.91 2.48
N ASN A 19 2.21 -3.28 1.41
CA ASN A 19 1.95 -1.83 1.40
C ASN A 19 0.88 -1.43 2.42
N SER A 20 -0.17 -2.25 2.59
CA SER A 20 -1.22 -2.02 3.59
C SER A 20 -0.69 -2.14 5.01
N ALA A 21 0.20 -3.09 5.27
CA ALA A 21 0.87 -3.21 6.57
C ALA A 21 1.78 -2.02 6.85
N ALA A 22 2.56 -1.57 5.85
CA ALA A 22 3.39 -0.38 5.97
C ALA A 22 2.55 0.88 6.28
N LEU A 23 1.41 1.06 5.61
CA LEU A 23 0.51 2.21 5.85
C LEU A 23 -0.02 2.24 7.29
N LYS A 24 -0.32 1.09 7.89
CA LYS A 24 -0.79 1.01 9.29
C LYS A 24 0.21 1.59 10.29
N ASN A 25 1.52 1.53 9.98
CA ASN A 25 2.55 2.15 10.81
C ASN A 25 2.44 3.68 10.83
N TYR A 26 1.78 4.28 9.84
CA TYR A 26 1.48 5.71 9.81
C TYR A 26 0.14 6.01 10.49
N ASP A 27 -0.88 5.16 10.39
CA ASP A 27 -2.22 5.47 10.91
C ASP A 27 -2.37 5.24 12.42
N ASN A 28 -1.69 4.25 13.01
CA ASN A 28 -2.01 3.76 14.36
C ASN A 28 -1.56 4.62 15.54
N GLY A 29 -0.94 5.79 15.35
CA GLY A 29 -0.60 6.73 16.45
C GLY A 29 0.41 6.21 17.50
N ASP A 30 0.70 4.91 17.48
CA ASP A 30 1.62 4.16 18.33
C ASP A 30 3.03 4.14 17.76
N ASP A 31 3.29 4.99 16.78
CA ASP A 31 4.63 5.23 16.31
C ASP A 31 5.36 6.09 17.36
N PRO A 32 6.45 5.58 17.99
CA PRO A 32 7.26 6.33 18.94
C PRO A 32 7.74 7.68 18.38
N ILE A 33 7.80 7.80 17.05
CA ILE A 33 8.21 8.99 16.31
C ILE A 33 7.08 10.02 16.23
N LYS A 34 5.81 9.63 16.07
CA LYS A 34 4.70 10.60 16.05
C LYS A 34 4.55 11.35 17.39
N GLN A 35 4.92 10.68 18.48
CA GLN A 35 4.86 11.26 19.83
C GLN A 35 6.17 11.96 20.25
N ARG A 36 7.28 11.79 19.51
CA ARG A 36 8.58 12.39 19.84
C ARG A 36 9.07 13.45 18.85
N ASP A 37 8.72 13.37 17.57
CA ASP A 37 9.18 14.32 16.56
C ASP A 37 8.21 15.48 16.37
N THR A 38 8.54 16.57 17.07
CA THR A 38 7.94 17.90 16.89
C THR A 38 8.50 18.65 15.66
N ASN A 39 9.35 18.01 14.85
CA ASN A 39 9.92 18.62 13.65
C ASN A 39 8.89 18.61 12.50
N PRO A 40 8.41 19.78 12.04
CA PRO A 40 7.42 19.87 10.95
C PRO A 40 7.88 19.23 9.63
N GLU A 41 9.18 19.19 9.35
CA GLU A 41 9.70 18.59 8.11
C GLU A 41 9.57 17.07 8.11
N ILE A 42 9.83 16.43 9.26
CA ILE A 42 9.69 14.98 9.44
C ILE A 42 8.20 14.61 9.30
N GLN A 43 7.30 15.37 9.92
CA GLN A 43 5.86 15.15 9.80
C GLN A 43 5.40 15.22 8.33
N LYS A 44 5.84 16.26 7.61
CA LYS A 44 5.52 16.44 6.19
C LYS A 44 6.07 15.30 5.33
N MET A 45 7.30 14.85 5.56
CA MET A 45 7.87 13.70 4.83
C MET A 45 7.04 12.43 5.05
N ARG A 46 6.62 12.17 6.29
CA ARG A 46 5.79 11.01 6.62
C ARG A 46 4.39 11.06 6.02
N GLU A 47 3.77 12.23 5.99
CA GLU A 47 2.49 12.43 5.30
C GLU A 47 2.63 12.13 3.80
N ILE A 48 3.71 12.60 3.17
CA ILE A 48 4.00 12.33 1.75
C ILE A 48 4.17 10.82 1.52
N GLU A 49 4.90 10.12 2.39
CA GLU A 49 5.06 8.66 2.30
C GLU A 49 3.72 7.92 2.47
N ALA A 50 2.90 8.33 3.43
CA ALA A 50 1.57 7.76 3.62
C ALA A 50 0.66 7.96 2.39
N ILE A 51 0.73 9.13 1.74
CA ILE A 51 0.01 9.40 0.48
C ILE A 51 0.48 8.45 -0.62
N LYS A 52 1.80 8.30 -0.81
CA LYS A 52 2.37 7.38 -1.80
C LYS A 52 1.91 5.93 -1.59
N LEU A 53 1.87 5.48 -0.33
CA LEU A 53 1.39 4.14 0.01
C LEU A 53 -0.10 3.97 -0.32
N ARG A 54 -0.95 4.97 -0.02
CA ARG A 54 -2.37 4.96 -0.38
C ARG A 54 -2.58 4.89 -1.89
N ASP A 55 -1.83 5.68 -2.65
CA ASP A 55 -1.89 5.67 -4.11
C ASP A 55 -1.49 4.29 -4.67
N ARG A 56 -0.42 3.69 -4.12
CA ARG A 56 0.05 2.37 -4.53
C ARG A 56 -0.95 1.26 -4.23
N ILE A 57 -1.55 1.27 -3.03
CA ILE A 57 -2.62 0.34 -2.63
C ILE A 57 -3.80 0.45 -3.60
N HIS A 58 -4.21 1.67 -3.93
CA HIS A 58 -5.31 1.91 -4.85
C HIS A 58 -4.98 1.41 -6.28
N GLU A 59 -3.77 1.65 -6.75
CA GLU A 59 -3.28 1.14 -8.04
C GLU A 59 -3.28 -0.40 -8.10
N LEU A 60 -2.68 -1.06 -7.11
CA LEU A 60 -2.65 -2.53 -7.02
C LEU A 60 -4.06 -3.13 -6.99
N THR A 61 -4.98 -2.51 -6.23
CA THR A 61 -6.38 -2.92 -6.18
C THR A 61 -7.05 -2.85 -7.55
N ARG A 62 -6.80 -1.77 -8.31
CA ARG A 62 -7.30 -1.62 -9.68
C ARG A 62 -6.68 -2.66 -10.63
N HIS A 63 -5.38 -2.90 -10.55
CA HIS A 63 -4.70 -3.89 -11.39
C HIS A 63 -5.26 -5.30 -11.17
N ILE A 64 -5.43 -5.71 -9.92
CA ILE A 64 -6.07 -6.99 -9.58
C ILE A 64 -7.49 -7.05 -10.14
N ALA A 65 -8.28 -5.99 -9.99
CA ALA A 65 -9.65 -5.94 -10.51
C ALA A 65 -9.71 -6.04 -12.04
N VAL A 66 -8.81 -5.35 -12.76
CA VAL A 66 -8.70 -5.43 -14.23
C VAL A 66 -8.33 -6.85 -14.65
N ILE A 67 -7.30 -7.45 -14.07
CA ILE A 67 -6.85 -8.81 -14.42
C ILE A 67 -7.98 -9.82 -14.14
N LYS A 68 -8.75 -9.65 -13.07
CA LYS A 68 -9.95 -10.46 -12.79
C LYS A 68 -11.01 -10.31 -13.88
N ARG A 69 -11.30 -9.08 -14.34
CA ARG A 69 -12.31 -8.74 -15.36
C ARG A 69 -11.91 -9.01 -16.81
N MET A 70 -10.62 -9.12 -17.13
CA MET A 70 -10.17 -9.62 -18.44
C MET A 70 -10.66 -11.05 -18.73
N ILE A 71 -11.30 -11.70 -17.75
CA ILE A 71 -12.24 -12.80 -17.99
C ILE A 71 -13.62 -12.19 -18.27
N VAL A 72 -13.79 -11.71 -19.49
CA VAL A 72 -15.04 -11.79 -20.25
C VAL A 72 -14.65 -12.26 -21.64
#